data_AF-A0A009I5M7-F1
#
_entry.id   AF-A0A009I5M7-F1
#
_cell.length_a   1.000
_cell.length_b   1.000
_cell.length_c   1.000
_cell.angle_alpha   90.00
_cell.angle_beta   90.00
_cell.angle_gamma   90.00
#
_symmetry.space_group_name_H-M   'P 1'
#
loop_
_entity.id
_entity.type
_entity.pdbx_description
1 polymer ?
#
loop_
_entity_poly.entity_id
_entity_poly.type
_entity_poly.pdbx_seq_one_letter_code
_entity_poly.pdbx_strand_id
1 'polypeptide(L)'
;MKVLLGNNLEIIDSINKYDAQISYFEFTKDPGKLNKIVKYLEKDGWVLKGKGQGVDTYCLGLNNKINIVNPIFGEIKDYKGGELKITNYNVNTLLYRYYKWGDDLCE
;
A
#
# COMPACT_ATOMS: atom_id res chain seq x y z
N MET A 1 -6.25 -9.53 -4.17
CA MET A 1 -4.82 -9.20 -4.42
C MET A 1 -4.17 -10.02 -5.54
N LYS A 2 -4.19 -11.36 -5.52
CA LYS A 2 -3.64 -12.16 -6.66
C LYS A 2 -4.25 -11.79 -8.02
N VAL A 3 -5.57 -11.57 -8.05
CA VAL A 3 -6.31 -11.12 -9.26
C VAL A 3 -5.89 -9.72 -9.72
N LEU A 4 -5.45 -8.86 -8.80
CA LEU A 4 -5.19 -7.44 -9.00
C LEU A 4 -3.77 -7.17 -9.54
N LEU A 5 -2.84 -8.11 -9.32
CA LEU A 5 -1.41 -7.89 -9.56
C LEU A 5 -0.74 -8.99 -10.41
N GLY A 6 -1.50 -10.03 -10.80
CA GLY A 6 -1.03 -11.12 -11.65
C GLY A 6 -0.32 -12.24 -10.88
N ASN A 7 -0.04 -13.35 -11.58
CA ASN A 7 0.48 -14.59 -10.99
C ASN A 7 1.97 -14.53 -10.58
N ASN A 8 2.71 -13.46 -10.93
CA ASN A 8 4.14 -13.32 -10.69
C ASN A 8 4.46 -12.51 -9.42
N LEU A 9 3.68 -12.69 -8.35
CA LEU A 9 3.95 -12.04 -7.08
C LEU A 9 4.39 -13.05 -6.04
N GLU A 10 5.58 -12.83 -5.51
CA GLU A 10 6.08 -13.47 -4.31
C GLU A 10 5.61 -12.64 -3.10
N ILE A 11 4.88 -13.28 -2.19
CA ILE A 11 4.53 -12.70 -0.90
C ILE A 11 5.76 -12.85 -0.02
N ILE A 12 6.39 -11.73 0.37
CA ILE A 12 7.65 -11.77 1.12
C ILE A 12 7.41 -12.04 2.61
N ASP A 13 6.36 -11.46 3.18
CA ASP A 13 5.90 -11.77 4.55
C ASP A 13 4.41 -11.46 4.72
N SER A 14 3.75 -12.21 5.59
CA SER A 14 2.37 -11.96 6.01
C SER A 14 2.16 -12.34 7.47
N ILE A 15 1.68 -11.39 8.27
CA ILE A 15 1.28 -11.64 9.66
C ILE A 15 -0.25 -11.61 9.71
N ASN A 16 -0.84 -12.74 10.09
CA ASN A 16 -2.24 -12.85 10.48
C ASN A 16 -2.29 -12.96 12.00
N LYS A 17 -2.72 -11.88 12.67
CA LYS A 17 -3.16 -11.95 14.06
C LYS A 17 -4.68 -11.98 14.02
N TYR A 18 -5.33 -12.57 15.02
CA TYR A 18 -6.79 -12.80 15.07
C TYR A 18 -7.67 -11.59 14.63
N ASP A 19 -7.14 -10.37 14.67
CA ASP A 19 -7.83 -9.13 14.33
C ASP A 19 -7.14 -8.27 13.25
N ALA A 20 -6.06 -8.71 12.61
CA ALA A 20 -5.39 -7.95 11.54
C ALA A 20 -4.66 -8.81 10.51
N GLN A 21 -4.68 -8.38 9.25
CA GLN A 21 -3.88 -8.92 8.16
C GLN A 21 -2.98 -7.83 7.60
N ILE A 22 -1.68 -8.10 7.56
CA ILE A 22 -0.69 -7.21 6.93
C ILE A 22 0.03 -8.01 5.86
N SER A 23 0.19 -7.42 4.67
CA SER A 23 0.90 -8.04 3.56
C SER A 23 1.59 -6.96 2.74
N TYR A 24 2.77 -7.25 2.22
CA TYR A 24 3.47 -6.32 1.34
C TYR A 24 4.05 -6.99 0.11
N PHE A 25 4.22 -6.19 -0.93
CA PHE A 25 4.73 -6.59 -2.23
C PHE A 25 5.70 -5.56 -2.75
N GLU A 26 6.88 -6.00 -3.17
CA GLU A 26 7.82 -5.14 -3.87
C GLU A 26 7.66 -5.27 -5.38
N PHE A 27 7.86 -4.17 -6.09
CA PHE A 27 7.86 -4.16 -7.54
C PHE A 27 8.84 -3.13 -8.08
N THR A 28 9.34 -3.39 -9.28
CA THR A 28 10.26 -2.48 -9.98
C THR A 28 9.66 -1.08 -10.11
N LYS A 29 10.53 -0.06 -10.06
CA LYS A 29 10.18 1.34 -10.32
C LYS A 29 9.88 1.56 -11.79
N ASP A 30 8.71 1.10 -12.21
CA ASP A 30 8.16 1.30 -13.54
C ASP A 30 6.87 2.14 -13.45
N PRO A 31 6.85 3.36 -14.03
CA PRO A 31 5.66 4.19 -14.09
C PRO A 31 4.46 3.48 -14.74
N GLY A 32 4.69 2.61 -15.73
CA GLY A 32 3.65 1.83 -16.39
C GLY A 32 2.99 0.84 -15.44
N LYS A 33 3.79 0.07 -14.68
CA LYS A 33 3.30 -0.84 -13.65
C LYS A 33 2.57 -0.11 -12.53
N LEU A 34 3.10 1.01 -12.05
CA LEU A 34 2.44 1.83 -11.03
C LEU A 34 1.07 2.34 -11.50
N ASN A 35 0.99 2.92 -12.70
CA ASN A 35 -0.27 3.38 -13.28
C ASN A 35 -1.30 2.25 -13.42
N LYS A 36 -0.85 1.05 -13.78
CA LYS A 36 -1.72 -0.13 -13.89
C LYS A 36 -2.30 -0.52 -12.53
N ILE A 37 -1.50 -0.51 -11.47
CA ILE A 37 -1.94 -0.78 -10.11
C ILE A 37 -2.99 0.24 -9.67
N VAL A 38 -2.71 1.54 -9.85
CA VAL A 38 -3.65 2.62 -9.49
C VAL A 38 -5.00 2.45 -10.22
N LYS A 39 -4.98 2.17 -11.53
CA LYS A 39 -6.21 1.91 -12.29
C LYS A 39 -7.01 0.71 -11.78
N TYR A 40 -6.35 -0.36 -11.33
CA TYR A 40 -7.05 -1.49 -10.73
C TYR A 40 -7.65 -1.14 -9.37
N LEU A 41 -6.94 -0.37 -8.55
CA LEU A 41 -7.46 0.11 -7.27
C LEU A 41 -8.73 0.96 -7.49
N GLU A 42 -8.67 1.94 -8.37
CA GLU A 42 -9.82 2.80 -8.71
C GLU A 42 -11.00 1.97 -9.24
N LYS A 43 -10.74 1.01 -10.14
CA LYS A 43 -11.77 0.11 -10.67
C LYS A 43 -12.43 -0.74 -9.59
N ASP A 44 -11.67 -1.17 -8.59
CA ASP A 44 -12.15 -2.00 -7.48
C ASP A 44 -12.74 -1.15 -6.33
N GLY A 45 -12.93 0.16 -6.54
CA GLY A 45 -13.60 1.07 -5.60
C GLY A 45 -12.72 1.62 -4.49
N TRP A 46 -11.39 1.44 -4.58
CA TRP A 46 -10.46 2.07 -3.65
C TRP A 46 -10.38 3.57 -3.91
N VAL A 47 -10.37 4.35 -2.84
CA VAL A 47 -10.32 5.82 -2.90
C VAL A 47 -8.99 6.31 -2.38
N LEU A 48 -8.32 7.19 -3.15
CA LEU A 48 -7.14 7.91 -2.67
C LEU A 48 -7.54 8.85 -1.52
N LYS A 49 -7.02 8.58 -0.32
CA LYS A 49 -7.28 9.39 0.87
C LYS A 49 -6.29 10.53 1.05
N GLY A 50 -5.04 10.33 0.63
CA GLY A 50 -4.03 11.36 0.75
C GLY A 50 -2.68 10.96 0.20
N LYS A 51 -1.84 11.97 -0.02
CA LYS A 51 -0.47 11.83 -0.48
C LYS A 51 0.47 12.38 0.58
N GLY A 52 1.45 11.60 0.96
CA GLY A 52 2.57 12.01 1.80
C GLY A 52 3.86 12.16 1.01
N GLN A 53 4.99 12.15 1.73
CA GLN A 53 6.31 12.17 1.12
C GLN A 53 6.68 10.75 0.66
N GLY A 54 6.44 10.45 -0.62
CA GLY A 54 6.75 9.14 -1.21
C GLY A 54 5.72 8.04 -0.91
N VAL A 55 4.53 8.41 -0.41
CA VAL A 55 3.46 7.46 -0.06
C VAL A 55 2.11 7.97 -0.53
N ASP A 56 1.43 7.19 -1.37
CA ASP A 56 0.01 7.39 -1.67
C ASP A 56 -0.81 6.41 -0.84
N THR A 57 -1.82 6.92 -0.13
CA THR A 57 -2.69 6.10 0.72
C THR A 57 -4.08 5.95 0.12
N TYR A 58 -4.50 4.71 -0.10
CA TYR A 58 -5.80 4.32 -0.61
C TYR A 58 -6.58 3.54 0.44
N CYS A 59 -7.90 3.70 0.42
CA CYS A 59 -8.79 3.03 1.36
C CYS A 59 -10.00 2.41 0.67
N LEU A 60 -10.48 1.31 1.23
CA LEU A 60 -11.71 0.62 0.80
C LEU A 60 -12.57 0.30 2.03
N GLY A 61 -13.58 1.13 2.27
CA GLY A 61 -14.31 1.14 3.54
C GLY A 61 -13.41 1.51 4.73
N LEU A 62 -13.86 1.14 5.93
CA LEU A 62 -13.21 1.51 7.20
C LEU A 62 -11.97 0.64 7.50
N ASN A 63 -11.98 -0.60 7.01
CA ASN A 63 -11.08 -1.64 7.50
C ASN A 63 -9.89 -1.90 6.59
N ASN A 64 -9.91 -1.44 5.34
CA ASN A 64 -8.89 -1.77 4.35
C ASN A 64 -8.09 -0.53 3.95
N LYS A 65 -6.76 -0.65 4.05
CA LYS A 65 -5.79 0.39 3.68
C LYS A 65 -4.71 -0.18 2.79
N ILE A 66 -4.39 0.53 1.72
CA ILE A 66 -3.22 0.29 0.88
C ILE A 66 -2.34 1.54 0.90
N ASN A 67 -1.07 1.35 1.24
CA ASN A 67 -0.04 2.35 0.99
C ASN A 67 0.75 1.92 -0.24
N ILE A 68 0.74 2.74 -1.28
CA ILE A 68 1.71 2.64 -2.37
C ILE A 68 2.89 3.53 -1.99
N VAL A 69 4.02 2.90 -1.74
CA VAL A 69 5.25 3.57 -1.37
C VAL A 69 6.15 3.63 -2.60
N ASN A 70 6.37 4.84 -3.09
CA ASN A 70 7.33 5.16 -4.13
C ASN A 70 8.46 5.96 -3.48
N PRO A 71 9.45 5.28 -2.90
CA PRO A 71 10.44 5.92 -2.05
C PRO A 71 11.29 6.89 -2.86
N ILE A 72 11.31 8.15 -2.43
CA ILE A 72 12.30 9.15 -2.84
C ILE A 72 13.43 9.18 -1.82
N PHE A 73 14.58 9.77 -2.15
CA PHE A 73 15.67 9.90 -1.17
C PHE A 73 15.20 10.74 0.04
N GLY A 74 15.56 10.31 1.25
CA GLY A 74 15.20 10.98 2.51
C GLY A 74 14.05 10.30 3.27
N GLU A 75 13.43 11.05 4.18
CA GLU A 75 12.33 10.54 5.01
C GLU A 75 11.10 10.21 4.17
N ILE A 76 10.48 9.05 4.46
CA ILE A 76 9.25 8.62 3.81
C ILE A 76 8.12 8.72 4.81
N LYS A 77 7.09 9.51 4.47
CA LYS A 77 5.98 9.82 5.36
C LYS A 77 4.66 9.61 4.66
N ASP A 78 3.68 9.06 5.37
CA ASP A 78 2.30 9.05 4.89
C ASP A 78 1.64 10.43 5.00
N TYR A 79 0.40 10.52 4.50
CA TYR A 79 -0.33 11.79 4.47
C TYR A 79 -0.70 12.34 5.86
N LYS A 80 -0.67 11.51 6.92
CA LYS A 80 -0.86 11.92 8.31
C LYS A 80 0.49 12.25 8.99
N GLY A 81 1.60 12.24 8.24
CA GLY A 81 2.95 12.50 8.74
C GLY A 81 3.62 11.30 9.42
N GLY A 82 2.99 10.12 9.37
CA GLY A 82 3.54 8.89 9.93
C GLY A 82 4.75 8.41 9.13
N GLU A 83 5.89 8.28 9.79
CA GLU A 83 7.14 7.84 9.15
C GLU A 83 7.10 6.34 8.85
N LEU A 84 7.50 5.98 7.62
CA LEU A 84 7.74 4.59 7.23
C LEU A 84 9.23 4.36 7.09
N LYS A 85 9.77 3.46 7.91
CA LYS A 85 11.15 3.00 7.78
C LYS A 85 11.27 2.05 6.60
N ILE A 86 12.05 2.45 5.60
CA ILE A 86 12.28 1.65 4.39
C ILE A 86 13.77 1.43 4.22
N THR A 87 14.13 0.19 3.91
CA THR A 87 15.52 -0.23 3.73
C THR A 87 15.93 -0.29 2.26
N ASN A 88 14.96 -0.33 1.33
CA ASN A 88 15.20 -0.43 -0.11
C ASN A 88 14.54 0.72 -0.88
N TYR A 89 15.35 1.65 -1.37
CA TYR A 89 14.90 2.80 -2.17
C TYR A 89 14.85 2.52 -3.68
N ASN A 90 15.23 1.31 -4.13
CA ASN A 90 15.31 0.97 -5.54
C ASN A 90 14.03 0.32 -6.08
N VAL A 91 13.08 0.00 -5.21
CA VAL A 91 11.81 -0.64 -5.55
C VAL A 91 10.64 0.21 -5.05
N ASN A 92 9.49 0.04 -5.68
CA ASN A 92 8.22 0.46 -5.10
C ASN A 92 7.69 -0.64 -4.19
N THR A 93 6.92 -0.26 -3.19
CA THR A 93 6.26 -1.21 -2.29
C THR A 93 4.76 -0.94 -2.25
N LEU A 94 3.96 -1.99 -2.33
CA LEU A 94 2.54 -1.94 -2.01
C LEU A 94 2.33 -2.63 -0.66
N LEU A 95 1.82 -1.90 0.31
CA LEU A 95 1.56 -2.38 1.65
C LEU A 95 0.05 -2.41 1.90
N TYR A 96 -0.51 -3.61 1.93
CA TYR A 96 -1.90 -3.85 2.27
C TYR A 96 -2.04 -4.12 3.77
N ARG A 97 -3.06 -3.49 4.36
CA ARG A 97 -3.45 -3.71 5.75
C ARG A 97 -4.97 -3.84 5.83
N TYR A 98 -5.41 -4.86 6.55
CA TYR A 98 -6.78 -5.03 6.99
C TYR A 98 -6.82 -5.13 8.51
N TYR A 99 -7.75 -4.40 9.12
CA TYR A 99 -8.01 -4.45 10.55
C TYR A 99 -9.47 -4.80 10.77
N LYS A 100 -9.72 -5.81 11.60
CA LYS A 100 -11.09 -6.24 11.93
C LYS A 100 -11.80 -5.22 12.82
N TRP A 101 -11.04 -4.54 13.67
CA TRP A 101 -11.49 -3.53 14.62
C TRP A 101 -10.47 -2.39 14.66
N GLY A 102 -10.94 -1.17 14.90
CA GLY A 102 -10.08 0.01 15.06
C GLY A 102 -10.81 1.27 14.62
N ASP A 103 -10.47 2.39 15.26
CA ASP A 103 -10.88 3.72 14.82
C ASP A 103 -10.44 3.91 13.38
N ASP A 104 -11.33 4.54 12.61
CA ASP A 104 -11.24 4.64 11.17
C ASP A 104 -9.82 5.04 10.71
N LEU A 105 -9.11 4.07 10.13
CA LEU A 105 -7.76 4.29 9.61
C LEU A 105 -7.78 5.15 8.33
N CYS A 106 -8.99 5.38 7.80
CA CYS A 106 -9.29 5.94 6.51
C CYS A 106 -10.23 7.16 6.58
N GLU A 107 -10.85 7.51 7.70
CA GLU A 107 -11.39 8.85 8.01
C GLU A 107 -10.32 9.78 8.62
#